data_AF-A0A9D9EFA3-F1
#
_entry.id   AF-A0A9D9EFA3-F1
#
_cell.length_a   1.000
_cell.length_b   1.000
_cell.length_c   1.000
_cell.angle_alpha   90.00
_cell.angle_beta   90.00
_cell.angle_gamma   90.00
#
_symmetry.space_group_name_H-M   'P 1'
#
loop_
_entity.id
_entity.type
_entity.pdbx_description
1 polymer ?
#
loop_
_entity_poly.entity_id
_entity_poly.type
_entity_poly.pdbx_seq_one_letter_code
_entity_poly.pdbx_strand_id
1 'polypeptide(L)' 'MKETIEKLMKELQDMAPSNKEELEQLRIKFLSKKGTIANLFAEFKNVPGEEKRTVGQMLNTLKTT' A
#
# COMPACT_ATOMS: atom_id res chain seq x y z
N MET A 1 -9.06 0.87 -8.16
CA MET A 1 -7.73 0.96 -7.51
C MET A 1 -7.67 2.00 -6.40
N LYS A 2 -8.21 3.23 -6.58
CA LYS A 2 -8.24 4.24 -5.49
C LYS A 2 -8.90 3.74 -4.19
N GLU A 3 -10.10 3.18 -4.27
CA GLU A 3 -10.82 2.66 -3.09
C GLU A 3 -10.05 1.57 -2.34
N THR A 4 -9.35 0.69 -3.07
CA THR A 4 -8.55 -0.37 -2.48
C THR A 4 -7.38 0.20 -1.69
N ILE A 5 -6.72 1.21 -2.24
CA ILE A 5 -5.59 1.91 -1.61
C ILE A 5 -6.07 2.68 -0.37
N GLU A 6 -7.20 3.39 -0.46
CA GLU A 6 -7.79 4.10 0.69
C GLU A 6 -8.18 3.13 1.81
N LYS A 7 -8.81 1.99 1.47
CA LYS A 7 -9.12 0.95 2.46
C LYS A 7 -7.87 0.42 3.14
N LEU A 8 -6.83 0.09 2.38
CA LEU A 8 -5.57 -0.43 2.93
C LEU A 8 -4.86 0.62 3.79
N MET A 9 -4.91 1.89 3.39
CA MET A 9 -4.34 2.99 4.16
C MET A 9 -5.08 3.17 5.49
N LYS A 10 -6.41 3.05 5.47
CA LYS A 10 -7.24 3.11 6.67
C LYS A 10 -7.02 1.90 7.57
N GLU A 11 -6.97 0.69 7.00
CA GLU A 11 -6.60 -0.53 7.73
C GLU A 11 -5.20 -0.43 8.35
N LEU A 12 -4.22 0.13 7.65
CA LEU A 12 -2.86 0.35 8.20
C LEU A 12 -2.84 1.41 9.30
N GLN A 13 -3.67 2.43 9.19
CA GLN A 13 -3.77 3.48 10.19
C GLN A 13 -4.51 3.01 11.45
N ASP A 14 -5.51 2.15 11.29
CA ASP A 14 -6.20 1.46 12.38
C ASP A 14 -5.34 0.33 12.97
N MET A 15 -4.57 -0.38 12.14
CA MET A 15 -3.54 -1.33 12.55
C MET A 15 -2.27 -0.59 12.94
N ALA A 16 -2.30 0.11 14.07
CA ALA A 16 -1.08 0.62 14.70
C ALA A 16 -0.32 -0.57 15.35
N PRO A 17 0.77 -1.09 14.75
CA PRO A 17 1.49 -2.20 15.35
C PRO A 17 2.05 -1.74 16.71
N SER A 18 1.69 -2.45 17.77
CA SER A 18 2.09 -2.10 19.13
C SER A 18 3.45 -2.71 19.50
N ASN A 19 3.92 -3.68 18.71
CA ASN A 19 5.16 -4.40 18.93
C ASN A 19 5.93 -4.62 17.61
N LYS A 20 7.22 -4.96 17.73
CA LYS A 20 8.09 -5.20 16.57
C LYS A 20 7.64 -6.39 15.71
N GLU A 21 6.96 -7.37 16.28
CA GLU A 21 6.48 -8.55 15.55
C GLU A 21 5.30 -8.21 14.65
N GLU A 22 4.33 -7.45 15.13
CA GLU A 22 3.22 -6.90 14.33
C GLU A 22 3.74 -5.97 13.24
N LEU A 23 4.74 -5.16 13.54
CA LEU A 23 5.37 -4.27 12.55
C LEU A 23 6.04 -5.11 11.45
N GLU A 24 6.73 -6.19 11.78
CA GLU A 24 7.34 -7.08 10.78
C GLU A 24 6.28 -7.89 10.01
N GLN A 25 5.20 -8.31 10.67
CA GLN A 25 4.07 -8.96 9.98
C GLN A 25 3.41 -8.02 8.97
N LEU A 26 3.20 -6.75 9.34
CA LEU A 26 2.71 -5.72 8.43
C LEU A 26 3.73 -5.49 7.30
N ARG A 27 5.01 -5.38 7.60
CA ARG A 27 6.05 -5.23 6.59
C ARG A 27 6.06 -6.40 5.61
N ILE A 28 5.92 -7.64 6.08
CA ILE A 28 5.86 -8.82 5.23
C ILE A 28 4.56 -8.83 4.40
N LYS A 29 3.42 -8.53 5.02
CA LYS A 29 2.12 -8.56 4.35
C LYS A 29 1.96 -7.47 3.29
N PHE A 30 2.49 -6.27 3.55
CA PHE A 30 2.30 -5.10 2.70
C PHE A 30 3.55 -4.78 1.84
N LEU A 31 4.74 -4.72 2.44
CA LEU A 31 6.00 -4.30 1.81
C LEU A 31 6.85 -5.46 1.25
N SER A 32 6.50 -6.72 1.47
CA SER A 32 7.26 -7.82 0.86
C SER A 32 7.14 -7.84 -0.67
N LYS A 33 8.04 -8.58 -1.31
CA LYS A 33 8.00 -8.81 -2.78
C LYS A 33 6.67 -9.39 -3.28
N LYS A 34 5.90 -10.06 -2.43
CA LYS A 34 4.56 -10.61 -2.75
C LYS A 34 3.45 -9.88 -1.99
N GLY A 35 3.78 -8.76 -1.35
CA GLY A 35 2.86 -8.01 -0.52
C GLY A 35 1.88 -7.18 -1.33
N THR A 36 0.85 -6.68 -0.65
CA THR A 36 -0.22 -5.91 -1.28
C THR A 36 0.29 -4.66 -1.99
N ILE A 37 1.29 -3.96 -1.44
CA ILE A 37 1.88 -2.77 -2.07
C ILE A 37 2.60 -3.15 -3.37
N ALA A 38 3.37 -4.24 -3.37
CA ALA A 38 4.05 -4.72 -4.57
C ALA A 38 3.07 -5.10 -5.69
N ASN A 39 1.95 -5.74 -5.34
CA ASN A 39 0.87 -6.06 -6.29
C ASN A 39 0.19 -4.79 -6.81
N LEU A 40 -0.10 -3.82 -5.95
CA LEU A 40 -0.66 -2.53 -6.37
C LEU A 40 0.28 -1.75 -7.30
N PHE A 41 1.59 -1.83 -7.08
CA PHE A 41 2.59 -1.26 -8.02
C PHE A 41 2.65 -2.01 -9.36
N ALA A 42 2.36 -3.31 -9.38
CA ALA A 42 2.23 -4.07 -10.61
C ALA A 42 0.96 -3.68 -11.38
N GLU A 43 -0.18 -3.59 -10.69
CA GLU A 43 -1.44 -3.11 -11.25
C GLU A 43 -1.36 -1.63 -11.68
N PHE A 44 -0.56 -0.81 -10.98
CA PHE A 44 -0.33 0.60 -11.31
C PHE A 44 0.18 0.80 -12.74
N LYS A 45 0.96 -0.15 -13.27
CA LYS A 45 1.44 -0.09 -14.66
C LYS A 45 0.28 -0.11 -15.65
N ASN A 46 -0.82 -0.78 -15.30
CA ASN A 46 -2.03 -0.92 -16.12
C ASN A 46 -3.01 0.26 -15.94
N VAL A 47 -2.75 1.20 -15.01
CA VAL A 47 -3.63 2.34 -14.78
C VAL A 47 -3.55 3.35 -15.93
N PRO A 48 -4.69 3.88 -16.42
CA PRO A 48 -4.72 4.94 -17.43
C PRO A 48 -4.08 6.25 -16.93
N GLY A 49 -3.56 7.06 -17.85
CA GLY A 49 -2.70 8.22 -17.54
C GLY A 49 -3.30 9.25 -16.57
N GLU A 50 -4.62 9.45 -16.59
CA GLU A 50 -5.31 10.38 -15.69
C GLU A 50 -5.27 9.93 -14.22
N GLU A 51 -5.42 8.63 -13.97
CA GLU A 51 -5.40 8.08 -12.62
C GLU A 51 -4.00 7.79 -12.10
N LYS A 52 -3.01 7.62 -13.01
CA LYS A 52 -1.62 7.35 -12.64
C LYS A 52 -1.03 8.38 -11.70
N ARG A 53 -1.40 9.66 -11.85
CA ARG A 53 -0.87 10.72 -11.00
C ARG A 53 -1.34 10.57 -9.55
N THR A 54 -2.63 10.36 -9.34
CA THR A 54 -3.18 10.20 -7.98
C THR A 54 -2.77 8.87 -7.36
N VAL A 55 -2.91 7.76 -8.10
CA VAL A 55 -2.58 6.42 -7.60
C VAL A 55 -1.08 6.33 -7.27
N GLY A 56 -0.21 6.91 -8.09
CA GLY A 56 1.23 6.92 -7.84
C GLY A 56 1.63 7.70 -6.59
N GLN A 57 0.97 8.83 -6.32
CA GLN A 57 1.17 9.59 -5.08
C GLN A 57 0.75 8.76 -3.85
N MET A 58 -0.45 8.16 -3.88
CA MET A 58 -0.94 7.37 -2.76
C MET A 58 -0.06 6.14 -2.48
N LEU A 59 0.44 5.46 -3.51
CA LEU A 59 1.35 4.32 -3.37
C LEU A 59 2.70 4.73 -2.78
N ASN A 60 3.24 5.88 -3.17
CA ASN A 60 4.48 6.39 -2.59
C ASN A 60 4.29 6.78 -1.12
N THR A 61 3.15 7.37 -0.76
CA THR A 61 2.82 7.66 0.64
C THR A 61 2.73 6.38 1.45
N LEU A 62 2.03 5.35 0.96
CA LEU A 62 1.94 4.04 1.61
C LEU A 62 3.29 3.32 1.76
N LYS A 63 4.21 3.51 0.81
CA LYS A 63 5.55 2.91 0.86
C LYS A 63 6.50 3.67 1.81
N THR A 64 6.27 4.96 2.03
CA THR A 64 7.17 5.85 2.81
C THR A 64 6.67 6.09 4.24
N THR A 65 5.44 5.66 4.55
CA THR A 65 4.89 5.61 5.92
C THR A 65 5.49 4.42 6.65
#